data_AF-A0A1G5L939-F1
#
_entry.id   AF-A0A1G5L939-F1
#
_cell.length_a   1.000
_cell.length_b   1.000
_cell.length_c   1.000
_cell.angle_alpha   90.00
_cell.angle_beta   90.00
_cell.angle_gamma   90.00
#
_symmetry.space_group_name_H-M   'P 1'
#
loop_
_entity.id
_entity.type
_entity.pdbx_description
1 polymer ?
#
loop_
_entity_poly.entity_id
_entity_poly.type
_entity_poly.pdbx_seq_one_letter_code
_entity_poly.pdbx_strand_id
1 'polypeptide(L)'
;MNNLPRTFHPDPEAEPYRVDQQSAYRVKSDFRVDFTNGGYVEAKDFILDIEGDNVAPSRLAEMIVSSMNLLRAGPVTIFAMEIVRRGDHWDSAPAHLRST
;
A
#
# COMPACT_ATOMS: atom_id res chain seq x y z
N MET A 1 18.32 -0.60 -0.17
CA MET A 1 18.13 0.07 1.14
C MET A 1 16.98 1.05 0.97
N ASN A 2 15.77 0.68 1.42
CA ASN A 2 14.59 1.53 1.25
C ASN A 2 14.67 2.68 2.25
N ASN A 3 14.89 3.90 1.75
CA ASN A 3 14.97 5.11 2.56
C ASN A 3 13.56 5.59 2.94
N LEU A 4 12.86 4.80 3.77
CA LEU A 4 11.55 5.11 4.32
C LEU A 4 11.71 5.64 5.77
N PRO A 5 10.86 6.57 6.23
CA PRO A 5 9.66 7.07 5.56
C PRO A 5 9.96 8.00 4.38
N ARG A 6 9.13 7.94 3.33
CA ARG A 6 9.23 8.84 2.17
C ARG A 6 7.86 9.19 1.63
N THR A 7 7.71 10.46 1.24
CA THR A 7 6.52 10.99 0.59
C THR A 7 6.64 10.93 -0.93
N PHE A 8 5.56 10.53 -1.58
CA PHE A 8 5.39 10.43 -3.02
C PHE A 8 4.17 11.23 -3.44
N HIS A 9 4.19 11.73 -4.67
CA HIS A 9 3.04 12.39 -5.30
C HIS A 9 2.57 11.44 -6.41
N PRO A 10 1.49 10.67 -6.18
CA PRO A 10 0.96 9.76 -7.20
C PRO A 10 0.60 10.52 -8.47
N ASP A 11 0.95 9.95 -9.62
CA ASP A 11 0.48 10.44 -10.89
C ASP A 11 -1.03 10.10 -11.03
N PRO A 12 -1.92 11.09 -11.22
CA PRO A 12 -3.35 10.83 -11.42
C PRO A 12 -3.65 10.05 -12.71
N GLU A 13 -2.71 10.00 -13.66
CA GLU A 13 -2.80 9.24 -14.91
C GLU A 13 -2.07 7.89 -14.83
N ALA A 14 -1.54 7.51 -13.67
CA ALA A 14 -0.89 6.21 -13.49
C ALA A 14 -1.83 5.06 -13.84
N GLU A 15 -1.26 3.97 -14.35
CA GLU A 15 -2.00 2.73 -14.62
C GLU A 15 -2.81 2.30 -13.39
N PRO A 16 -4.14 2.11 -13.50
CA PRO A 16 -4.98 1.76 -12.37
C PRO A 16 -4.53 0.45 -11.73
N TYR A 17 -4.58 0.41 -10.40
CA TYR A 17 -4.41 -0.85 -9.69
C TYR A 17 -5.54 -1.81 -10.05
N ARG A 18 -5.18 -3.04 -10.41
CA ARG A 18 -6.11 -4.15 -10.62
C ARG A 18 -5.79 -5.24 -9.61
N VAL A 19 -6.80 -5.63 -8.85
CA VAL A 19 -6.67 -6.73 -7.91
C VAL A 19 -6.49 -8.03 -8.67
N ASP A 20 -5.43 -8.78 -8.33
CA ASP A 20 -5.25 -10.16 -8.76
C ASP A 20 -5.33 -11.07 -7.54
N GLN A 21 -6.53 -11.62 -7.31
CA GLN A 21 -6.80 -12.53 -6.20
C GLN A 21 -6.02 -13.85 -6.32
N GLN A 22 -5.39 -14.13 -7.46
CA GLN A 22 -4.56 -15.32 -7.67
C GLN A 22 -3.07 -15.02 -7.51
N SER A 23 -2.67 -13.77 -7.30
CA SER A 23 -1.25 -13.42 -7.19
C SER A 23 -0.58 -14.18 -6.04
N ALA A 24 0.60 -14.74 -6.33
CA ALA A 24 1.45 -15.41 -5.35
C ALA A 24 2.10 -14.43 -4.35
N TYR A 25 2.11 -13.13 -4.65
CA TYR A 25 2.81 -12.12 -3.87
C TYR A 25 1.90 -10.95 -3.53
N ARG A 26 2.16 -10.36 -2.37
CA ARG A 26 1.49 -9.16 -1.89
C ARG A 26 2.52 -8.21 -1.31
N VAL A 27 2.14 -6.95 -1.21
CA VAL A 27 2.90 -5.96 -0.46
C VAL A 27 2.09 -5.55 0.76
N LYS A 28 2.69 -5.70 1.94
CA LYS A 28 2.18 -5.19 3.21
C LYS A 28 2.84 -3.86 3.49
N SER A 29 2.07 -2.84 3.87
CA SER A 29 2.61 -1.49 4.04
C SER A 29 1.89 -0.68 5.12
N ASP A 30 2.67 0.23 5.69
CA ASP A 30 2.19 1.29 6.56
C ASP A 30 2.29 2.61 5.80
N PHE A 31 1.20 3.36 5.70
CA PHE A 31 1.19 4.61 4.95
C PHE A 31 0.17 5.62 5.47
N ARG A 32 0.37 6.88 5.07
CA ARG A 32 -0.60 7.96 5.19
C ARG A 32 -0.88 8.57 3.82
N VAL A 33 -2.15 8.77 3.49
CA VAL A 33 -2.60 9.57 2.35
C VAL A 33 -3.17 10.89 2.89
N ASP A 34 -2.54 12.00 2.52
CA ASP A 34 -3.06 13.34 2.80
C ASP A 34 -4.04 13.75 1.69
N PHE A 35 -5.15 14.40 2.03
CA PHE A 35 -6.09 14.91 1.02
C PHE A 35 -5.83 16.38 0.71
N THR A 36 -5.99 16.77 -0.56
CA THR A 36 -5.79 18.17 -0.98
C THR A 36 -6.86 19.11 -0.46
N ASN A 37 -7.98 18.58 0.06
CA ASN A 37 -9.07 19.32 0.69
C ASN A 37 -9.02 19.27 2.24
N GLY A 38 -7.94 18.72 2.82
CA GLY A 38 -7.74 18.65 4.26
C GLY A 38 -8.10 17.28 4.86
N GLY A 39 -7.40 16.92 5.94
CA GLY A 39 -7.47 15.61 6.57
C GLY A 39 -6.54 14.58 5.93
N TYR A 40 -6.55 13.37 6.47
CA TYR A 40 -5.75 12.24 5.99
C TYR A 40 -6.38 10.90 6.34
N VAL A 41 -6.00 9.85 5.62
CA VAL A 41 -6.21 8.45 6.02
C VAL A 41 -4.84 7.85 6.30
N GLU A 42 -4.73 7.11 7.41
CA GLU A 42 -3.53 6.34 7.75
C GLU A 42 -3.90 4.87 7.89
N ALA A 43 -3.04 3.99 7.40
CA ALA A 43 -3.22 2.55 7.45
C ALA A 43 -1.96 1.86 7.99
N LYS A 44 -2.20 0.74 8.68
CA LYS A 44 -1.19 -0.14 9.27
C LYS A 44 -1.40 -1.57 8.78
N ASP A 45 -0.31 -2.25 8.44
CA ASP A 45 -0.32 -3.61 7.89
C ASP A 45 -1.29 -3.79 6.69
N PHE A 46 -1.45 -2.75 5.86
CA PHE A 46 -2.36 -2.77 4.72
C PHE A 46 -1.76 -3.59 3.57
N ILE A 47 -2.55 -4.48 2.97
CA ILE A 47 -2.06 -5.46 2.01
C ILE A 47 -2.70 -5.22 0.63
N LEU A 48 -1.86 -5.18 -0.41
CA LEU A 48 -2.28 -5.19 -1.81
C LEU A 48 -1.65 -6.37 -2.54
N ASP A 49 -2.41 -7.01 -3.42
CA ASP A 49 -1.85 -8.00 -4.35
C ASP A 49 -0.90 -7.28 -5.32
N ILE A 50 0.20 -7.91 -5.71
CA ILE A 50 1.17 -7.33 -6.67
C ILE A 50 1.52 -8.35 -7.74
N GLU A 51 1.91 -7.88 -8.92
CA GLU A 51 2.51 -8.74 -9.94
C GLU A 51 3.99 -8.97 -9.62
N GLY A 52 4.41 -10.24 -9.59
CA GLY A 52 5.80 -10.59 -9.27
C GLY A 52 6.18 -10.35 -7.81
N ASP A 53 7.48 -10.42 -7.51
CA ASP A 53 8.03 -10.42 -6.16
C ASP A 53 8.60 -9.06 -5.70
N ASN A 54 8.26 -7.97 -6.40
CA ASN A 54 8.77 -6.64 -6.11
C ASN A 54 7.83 -5.53 -6.59
N VAL A 55 7.84 -4.39 -5.89
CA VAL A 55 7.16 -3.16 -6.31
C VAL A 55 7.94 -1.95 -5.83
N ALA A 56 8.07 -0.94 -6.69
CA ALA A 56 8.71 0.32 -6.31
C ALA A 56 7.82 1.10 -5.33
N PRO A 57 8.37 1.79 -4.31
CA PRO A 57 7.58 2.60 -3.39
C PRO A 57 6.70 3.68 -4.07
N SER A 58 7.20 4.30 -5.16
CA SER A 58 6.41 5.27 -5.94
C SER A 58 5.20 4.61 -6.59
N ARG A 59 5.37 3.41 -7.16
CA ARG A 59 4.28 2.63 -7.74
C ARG A 59 3.29 2.17 -6.67
N LEU A 60 3.78 1.79 -5.49
CA LEU A 60 2.91 1.46 -4.36
C LEU A 60 2.02 2.64 -3.94
N ALA A 61 2.56 3.87 -3.93
CA ALA A 61 1.76 5.07 -3.64
C ALA A 61 0.61 5.28 -4.63
N GLU A 62 0.83 5.05 -5.93
CA GLU A 62 -0.22 5.08 -6.96
C GLU A 62 -1.26 3.98 -6.74
N MET A 63 -0.79 2.75 -6.47
CA MET A 63 -1.66 1.62 -6.22
C MET A 63 -2.57 1.84 -5.01
N ILE A 64 -2.05 2.42 -3.92
CA ILE A 64 -2.79 2.78 -2.70
C ILE A 64 -3.95 3.74 -3.04
N VAL A 65 -3.67 4.83 -3.76
CA VAL A 65 -4.71 5.80 -4.14
C VAL A 65 -5.75 5.15 -5.06
N SER A 66 -5.30 4.36 -6.04
CA SER A 66 -6.17 3.68 -6.98
C SER A 66 -7.04 2.60 -6.31
N SER A 67 -6.50 1.83 -5.35
CA SER A 67 -7.21 0.71 -4.71
C SER A 67 -8.34 1.18 -3.79
N MET A 68 -8.16 2.33 -3.16
CA MET A 68 -9.14 2.90 -2.23
C MET A 68 -10.14 3.85 -2.91
N ASN A 69 -9.93 4.16 -4.20
CA ASN A 69 -10.76 5.09 -4.97
C ASN A 69 -10.97 6.44 -4.24
N LEU A 70 -9.89 6.98 -3.69
CA LEU A 70 -9.93 8.19 -2.87
C LEU A 70 -10.06 9.46 -3.73
N LEU A 71 -11.17 10.18 -3.57
CA LEU A 71 -11.35 11.49 -4.19
C LEU A 71 -10.44 12.54 -3.52
N ARG A 72 -9.78 13.39 -4.30
CA ARG A 72 -8.84 14.43 -3.82
C ARG A 72 -7.64 13.88 -3.04
N ALA A 73 -7.24 12.64 -3.31
CA ALA A 73 -5.98 12.12 -2.78
C ALA A 73 -4.81 13.03 -3.20
N GLY A 74 -3.98 13.38 -2.23
CA GLY A 74 -2.78 14.16 -2.39
C GLY A 74 -1.53 13.30 -2.18
N PRO A 75 -0.50 13.81 -1.51
CA PRO A 75 0.73 13.06 -1.28
C PRO A 75 0.50 11.80 -0.41
N VAL A 76 1.27 10.76 -0.69
CA VAL A 76 1.28 9.52 0.07
C VAL A 76 2.63 9.36 0.74
N THR A 77 2.65 9.26 2.06
CA THR A 77 3.86 8.94 2.83
C THR A 77 3.85 7.47 3.20
N ILE A 78 4.83 6.71 2.71
CA ILE A 78 5.00 5.30 3.06
C ILE A 78 6.02 5.23 4.20
N PHE A 79 5.63 4.62 5.32
CA PHE A 79 6.48 4.44 6.50
C PHE A 79 7.24 3.12 6.47
N ALA A 80 6.58 2.06 6.02
CA ALA A 80 7.15 0.73 5.89
C ALA A 80 6.50 -0.02 4.73
N MET A 81 7.24 -0.93 4.11
CA MET A 81 6.70 -1.89 3.17
C MET A 81 7.50 -3.20 3.19
N GLU A 82 6.81 -4.31 2.97
CA GLU A 82 7.37 -5.66 2.95
C GLU A 82 6.65 -6.47 1.88
N ILE A 83 7.40 -7.20 1.04
CA ILE A 83 6.81 -8.18 0.11
C ILE A 83 6.57 -9.47 0.89
N VAL A 84 5.35 -10.00 0.80
CA VAL A 84 4.93 -11.23 1.48
C VAL A 84 4.36 -12.21 0.47
N ARG A 85 4.54 -13.52 0.72
CA ARG A 85 3.96 -14.56 -0.11
C ARG A 85 2.54 -14.90 0.35
N ARG A 86 1.65 -15.20 -0.60
CA ARG A 86 0.32 -15.74 -0.29
C ARG A 86 0.45 -17.11 0.38
N GLY A 87 -0.35 -17.36 1.41
CA GLY A 87 -0.30 -18.61 2.19
C GLY A 87 0.77 -18.65 3.28
N ASP A 88 1.67 -17.65 3.36
CA ASP A 88 2.45 -17.44 4.58
C ASP A 88 1.51 -16.97 5.71
N HIS A 89 1.96 -17.09 6.97
CA HIS A 89 1.22 -16.87 8.23
C HIS A 89 0.46 -15.51 8.38
N TRP A 90 0.47 -14.68 7.33
CA TRP A 90 -0.25 -13.42 7.20
C TRP A 90 -1.75 -13.58 6.88
N ASP A 91 -2.17 -14.71 6.27
CA ASP A 91 -3.58 -14.97 5.94
C ASP A 91 -4.46 -15.36 7.15
N SER A 92 -3.86 -15.70 8.30
CA SER A 92 -4.58 -16.38 9.40
C SER A 92 -4.97 -15.52 10.61
N ALA A 93 -4.56 -14.24 10.68
CA ALA A 93 -4.92 -13.41 11.84
C ALA A 93 -5.09 -11.92 11.49
N PRO A 94 -6.20 -11.28 11.94
CA PRO A 94 -6.41 -9.85 11.76
C PRO A 94 -5.28 -9.05 12.44
N ALA A 95 -4.90 -7.91 11.85
CA ALA A 95 -3.75 -7.09 12.27
C ALA A 95 -3.76 -6.74 13.78
N HIS A 96 -4.95 -6.60 14.38
CA HIS A 96 -5.12 -6.25 15.79
C HIS A 96 -4.87 -7.39 16.79
N LEU A 97 -4.63 -8.62 16.34
CA LEU A 97 -4.38 -9.79 17.22
C LEU A 97 -2.87 -10.12 17.40
N ARG A 98 -1.97 -9.28 16.89
CA ARG A 98 -0.52 -9.58 16.82
C ARG A 98 0.34 -8.89 17.89
N SER A 99 -0.30 -8.20 18.84
CA SER A 99 0.36 -7.51 19.96
C SER A 99 -0.04 -8.14 21.29
N THR A 100 0.46 -9.34 21.57
CA THR A 100 0.55 -9.93 22.92
C THR A 100 1.81 -10.76 23.03
#